data_AF-A0A2E2UAN5-F1
#
_entry.id   AF-A0A2E2UAN5-F1
#
_cell.length_a   1.000
_cell.length_b   1.000
_cell.length_c   1.000
_cell.angle_alpha   90.00
_cell.angle_beta   90.00
_cell.angle_gamma   90.00
#
_symmetry.space_group_name_H-M   'P 1'
#
loop_
_entity.id
_entity.type
_entity.pdbx_description
1 polymer ?
#
loop_
_entity_poly.entity_id
_entity_poly.type
_entity_poly.pdbx_seq_one_letter_code
_entity_poly.pdbx_strand_id
1 'polypeptide(L)'
;MEQNIENKAPKNTQKKNDSTAIRFDKAFMRQVTRLVDKANKKQFGRKVKPKTILVNLLSLADDKLIEKTIKKSQDESLTLNDRKEMFMKEHLSKFKGSKEEFEQKMMELMSGFLSQTLT
;
A
#
# COMPACT_ATOMS: atom_id res chain seq x y z
N MET A 1 17.96 53.12 -37.36
CA MET A 1 17.07 51.98 -37.07
C MET A 1 17.95 50.86 -36.56
N GLU A 2 18.02 50.72 -35.24
CA GLU A 2 18.87 49.75 -34.56
C GLU A 2 18.18 48.39 -34.50
N GLN A 3 18.86 47.35 -34.95
CA GLN A 3 18.40 45.96 -34.87
C GLN A 3 18.87 45.37 -33.54
N ASN A 4 17.93 45.00 -32.67
CA ASN A 4 18.20 44.22 -31.45
C ASN A 4 17.89 42.75 -31.72
N ILE A 5 18.92 41.89 -31.70
CA ILE A 5 18.78 40.44 -31.82
C ILE A 5 18.64 39.88 -30.40
N GLU A 6 17.43 39.46 -30.02
CA GLU A 6 17.18 38.72 -28.79
C GLU A 6 17.75 37.30 -28.87
N ASN A 7 18.82 37.04 -28.11
CA ASN A 7 19.30 35.70 -27.81
C ASN A 7 18.31 34.97 -26.89
N LYS A 8 17.44 34.12 -27.46
CA LYS A 8 16.66 33.14 -26.70
C LYS A 8 17.48 31.87 -26.48
N ALA A 9 18.12 31.75 -25.33
CA ALA A 9 18.62 30.47 -24.84
C ALA A 9 17.43 29.53 -24.49
N PRO A 10 17.46 28.25 -24.89
CA PRO A 10 16.40 27.31 -24.53
C PRO A 10 16.46 27.00 -23.03
N LYS A 11 15.36 27.26 -22.32
CA LYS A 11 15.18 26.85 -20.92
C LYS A 11 15.20 25.33 -20.84
N ASN A 12 16.23 24.81 -20.20
CA ASN A 12 16.38 23.40 -19.85
C ASN A 12 15.28 23.02 -18.84
N THR A 13 14.18 22.43 -19.32
CA THR A 13 13.10 21.91 -18.45
C THR A 13 13.55 20.59 -17.84
N GLN A 14 14.36 20.66 -16.78
CA GLN A 14 14.49 19.55 -15.86
C GLN A 14 13.12 19.32 -15.21
N LYS A 15 12.45 18.22 -15.60
CA LYS A 15 11.28 17.68 -14.90
C LYS A 15 11.68 17.47 -13.45
N LYS A 16 11.23 18.35 -12.56
CA LYS A 16 11.40 18.18 -11.12
C LYS A 16 10.64 16.91 -10.74
N ASN A 17 11.33 15.98 -10.09
CA ASN A 17 10.68 14.87 -9.40
C ASN A 17 9.71 15.48 -8.38
N ASP A 18 8.42 15.43 -8.67
CA ASP A 18 7.36 15.69 -7.71
C ASP A 18 7.39 14.55 -6.67
N SER A 19 8.37 14.60 -5.78
CA SER A 19 8.35 13.81 -4.57
C SER A 19 7.31 14.45 -3.67
N THR A 20 6.05 14.05 -3.85
CA THR A 20 5.02 14.28 -2.84
C THR A 20 5.56 13.77 -1.52
N ALA A 21 5.76 14.67 -0.55
CA ALA A 21 6.27 14.31 0.75
C ALA A 21 5.37 13.24 1.36
N ILE A 22 5.90 12.03 1.53
CA ILE A 22 5.19 10.93 2.18
C ILE A 22 5.05 11.29 3.65
N ARG A 23 3.82 11.60 4.07
CA ARG A 23 3.48 11.85 5.48
C ARG A 23 3.09 10.53 6.12
N PHE A 24 3.77 10.18 7.21
CA PHE A 24 3.38 9.06 8.03
C PHE A 24 2.43 9.51 9.15
N ASP A 25 1.49 8.66 9.50
CA ASP A 25 0.56 8.93 10.59
C ASP A 25 1.25 8.89 11.97
N LYS A 26 0.54 9.36 12.99
CA LYS A 26 1.04 9.41 14.37
C LYS A 26 1.28 8.01 14.96
N ALA A 27 0.54 6.99 14.53
CA ALA A 27 0.67 5.63 15.04
C ALA A 27 1.99 5.02 14.56
N PHE A 28 2.30 5.15 13.28
CA PHE A 28 3.56 4.75 12.68
C PHE A 28 4.73 5.51 13.31
N MET A 29 4.63 6.84 13.45
CA MET A 29 5.70 7.62 14.07
C MET A 29 6.02 7.17 15.49
N ARG A 30 5.02 6.77 16.29
CA ARG A 30 5.25 6.16 17.61
C ARG A 30 6.01 4.83 17.53
N GLN A 31 5.72 3.99 16.53
CA GLN A 31 6.47 2.74 16.34
C GLN A 31 7.94 3.02 16.00
N VAL A 32 8.19 3.98 15.10
CA VAL A 32 9.54 4.41 14.74
C VAL A 32 10.28 4.98 15.95
N THR A 33 9.64 5.79 16.80
CA THR A 33 10.24 6.29 18.05
C THR A 33 10.66 5.14 18.97
N ARG A 34 9.79 4.16 19.21
CA ARG A 34 10.12 2.99 20.05
C ARG A 34 11.32 2.19 19.52
N LEU A 35 11.42 2.05 18.20
CA LEU A 35 12.53 1.38 17.54
C LEU A 35 13.85 2.12 17.81
N VAL A 36 13.84 3.45 17.70
CA VAL A 36 15.00 4.32 17.93
C VAL A 36 15.39 4.32 19.40
N ASP A 37 14.42 4.36 20.32
CA ASP A 37 14.68 4.27 21.76
C ASP A 37 15.37 2.96 22.13
N LYS A 38 14.95 1.85 21.52
CA LYS A 38 15.61 0.54 21.68
C LYS A 38 17.03 0.57 21.13
N ALA A 39 17.24 1.08 19.92
CA ALA A 39 18.54 1.14 19.27
C ALA A 39 19.53 2.08 19.97
N ASN A 40 19.05 3.11 20.67
CA ASN A 40 19.86 4.10 21.36
C ASN A 40 20.18 3.74 22.83
N LYS A 41 19.82 2.54 23.28
CA LYS A 41 20.30 2.02 24.56
C LYS A 41 21.79 1.76 24.48
N LYS A 42 22.50 2.00 25.59
CA LYS A 42 23.97 1.86 25.69
C LYS A 42 24.50 0.50 25.18
N GLN A 43 23.73 -0.58 25.37
CA GLN A 43 24.09 -1.94 24.94
C GLN A 43 24.28 -2.10 23.43
N PHE A 44 23.70 -1.23 22.60
CA PHE A 44 23.81 -1.26 21.14
C PHE A 44 24.84 -0.27 20.59
N GLY A 45 25.52 0.49 21.48
CA GLY A 45 26.59 1.41 21.12
C GLY A 45 26.12 2.83 20.77
N ARG A 46 26.65 3.38 19.67
CA ARG A 46 26.43 4.79 19.29
C ARG A 46 24.98 5.01 18.88
N LYS A 47 24.43 6.17 19.28
CA LYS A 47 23.09 6.59 18.86
C LYS A 47 22.96 6.68 17.34
N VAL A 48 21.84 6.19 16.82
CA VAL A 48 21.51 6.18 15.39
C VAL A 48 20.23 6.98 15.11
N LYS A 49 20.09 7.47 13.88
CA LYS A 49 18.88 8.16 13.41
C LYS A 49 17.85 7.14 12.90
N PRO A 50 16.54 7.41 13.01
CA PRO A 50 15.49 6.50 12.54
C PRO A 50 15.66 6.09 11.07
N LYS A 51 16.00 7.07 10.21
CA LYS A 51 16.26 6.85 8.78
C LYS A 51 17.28 5.73 8.55
N THR A 52 18.38 5.72 9.29
CA THR A 52 19.45 4.74 9.13
C THR A 52 18.96 3.32 9.44
N ILE A 53 18.12 3.17 10.48
CA ILE A 53 17.57 1.86 10.82
C ILE A 53 16.64 1.36 9.71
N LEU A 54 15.75 2.21 9.21
CA LEU A 54 14.82 1.84 8.14
C LEU A 54 15.54 1.49 6.83
N VAL A 55 16.56 2.26 6.45
CA VAL A 55 17.38 1.97 5.26
C VAL A 55 18.08 0.61 5.41
N ASN A 56 18.68 0.33 6.58
CA ASN A 56 19.36 -0.94 6.80
C ASN A 56 18.38 -2.13 6.84
N LEU A 57 17.16 -1.94 7.37
CA LEU A 57 16.12 -2.97 7.31
C LEU A 57 15.76 -3.31 5.87
N LEU A 58 15.60 -2.30 5.01
CA LEU A 58 15.31 -2.50 3.58
C LEU A 58 16.49 -3.16 2.85
N SER A 59 17.73 -2.80 3.17
CA SER A 59 18.90 -3.42 2.52
C SER A 59 19.14 -4.87 2.93
N LEU A 60 18.62 -5.28 4.10
CA LEU A 60 18.72 -6.66 4.59
C LEU A 60 17.53 -7.52 4.16
N ALA A 61 16.47 -6.92 3.60
CA ALA A 61 15.34 -7.66 3.10
C ALA A 61 15.71 -8.33 1.76
N ASP A 62 15.35 -9.60 1.63
CA ASP A 62 15.44 -10.30 0.35
C ASP A 62 14.18 -10.05 -0.51
N ASP A 63 14.28 -10.33 -1.81
CA ASP A 63 13.19 -10.09 -2.76
C ASP A 63 11.91 -10.84 -2.36
N LYS A 64 12.06 -12.05 -1.80
CA LYS A 64 10.93 -12.87 -1.34
C LYS A 64 10.16 -12.19 -0.20
N LEU A 65 10.86 -11.59 0.76
CA LEU A 65 10.26 -10.85 1.85
C LEU A 65 9.59 -9.57 1.34
N ILE A 66 10.22 -8.88 0.39
CA ILE A 66 9.65 -7.69 -0.24
C ILE A 66 8.34 -8.02 -0.96
N GLU A 67 8.32 -9.07 -1.79
CA GLU A 67 7.11 -9.51 -2.49
C GLU A 67 5.98 -9.88 -1.52
N LYS A 68 6.31 -10.62 -0.45
CA LYS A 68 5.32 -10.99 0.58
C LYS A 68 4.75 -9.76 1.28
N THR A 69 5.60 -8.77 1.55
CA THR A 69 5.19 -7.52 2.19
C THR A 69 4.28 -6.71 1.27
N ILE A 70 4.61 -6.60 -0.02
CA ILE A 70 3.78 -5.91 -1.02
C ILE A 70 2.40 -6.57 -1.10
N LYS A 71 2.33 -7.89 -1.27
CA LYS A 71 1.05 -8.64 -1.34
C LYS A 71 0.20 -8.39 -0.10
N LYS A 72 0.82 -8.51 1.09
CA LYS A 72 0.13 -8.25 2.34
C LYS A 72 -0.43 -6.82 2.42
N SER A 73 0.37 -5.82 2.04
CA SER A 73 -0.08 -4.43 2.04
C SER A 73 -1.23 -4.19 1.06
N GLN A 74 -1.22 -4.85 -0.10
CA GLN A 74 -2.32 -4.80 -1.05
C GLN A 74 -3.59 -5.43 -0.45
N ASP A 75 -3.49 -6.64 0.13
CA ASP A 75 -4.62 -7.35 0.74
C ASP A 75 -5.25 -6.58 1.91
N GLU A 76 -4.42 -5.93 2.73
CA GLU A 76 -4.86 -5.08 3.84
C GLU A 76 -5.48 -3.76 3.38
N SER A 77 -5.16 -3.29 2.17
CA SER A 77 -5.75 -2.08 1.59
C SER A 77 -7.13 -2.32 0.97
N LEU A 78 -7.51 -3.58 0.71
CA LEU A 78 -8.80 -3.93 0.11
C LEU A 78 -9.96 -3.64 1.07
N THR A 79 -10.91 -2.85 0.60
CA THR A 79 -12.19 -2.64 1.28
C THR A 79 -13.08 -3.89 1.20
N LEU A 80 -14.15 -3.91 2.00
CA LEU A 80 -15.15 -4.99 1.92
C LEU A 80 -15.79 -5.08 0.52
N ASN A 81 -15.97 -3.93 -0.14
CA ASN A 81 -16.50 -3.88 -1.50
C ASN A 81 -15.51 -4.46 -2.51
N ASP A 82 -14.22 -4.11 -2.41
CA ASP A 82 -13.18 -4.66 -3.29
C ASP A 82 -13.11 -6.19 -3.15
N ARG A 83 -13.18 -6.70 -1.91
CA ARG A 83 -13.20 -8.14 -1.64
C ARG A 83 -14.43 -8.81 -2.23
N LYS A 84 -15.61 -8.19 -2.08
CA LYS A 84 -16.85 -8.69 -2.68
C LYS A 84 -16.74 -8.74 -4.20
N GLU A 85 -16.25 -7.68 -4.83
CA GLU A 85 -16.09 -7.64 -6.28
C GLU A 85 -15.10 -8.69 -6.79
N MET A 86 -13.95 -8.86 -6.12
CA MET A 86 -12.99 -9.91 -6.45
C MET A 86 -13.60 -11.31 -6.33
N PHE A 87 -14.33 -11.57 -5.24
CA PHE A 87 -15.05 -12.83 -5.05
C PHE A 87 -16.07 -13.06 -6.18
N MET A 88 -16.89 -12.06 -6.49
CA MET A 88 -17.87 -12.14 -7.57
C MET A 88 -17.18 -12.44 -8.89
N LYS A 89 -16.11 -11.74 -9.24
CA LYS A 89 -15.36 -11.94 -10.48
C LYS A 89 -14.78 -13.36 -10.59
N GLU A 90 -14.18 -13.87 -9.51
CA GLU A 90 -13.59 -15.21 -9.52
C GLU A 90 -14.67 -16.29 -9.72
N HIS A 91 -15.79 -16.18 -9.01
CA HIS A 91 -16.82 -17.21 -9.03
C HIS A 91 -17.76 -17.08 -10.23
N LEU A 92 -18.06 -15.88 -10.72
CA LEU A 92 -18.82 -15.66 -11.97
C LEU A 92 -18.13 -16.30 -13.16
N SER A 93 -16.79 -16.24 -13.23
CA SER A 93 -16.03 -16.87 -14.32
C SER A 93 -16.18 -18.39 -14.37
N LYS A 94 -16.53 -19.01 -13.22
CA LYS A 94 -16.74 -20.45 -13.05
C LYS A 94 -18.23 -20.82 -13.05
N PHE A 95 -19.12 -19.83 -12.92
CA PHE A 95 -20.55 -20.03 -12.85
C PHE A 95 -21.14 -20.13 -14.25
N LYS A 96 -21.89 -21.21 -14.52
CA LYS A 96 -22.66 -21.36 -15.74
C LYS A 96 -24.03 -20.72 -15.54
N GLY A 97 -24.12 -19.41 -15.76
CA GLY A 97 -25.35 -18.64 -15.64
C GLY A 97 -25.09 -17.13 -15.72
N SER A 98 -26.13 -16.32 -15.59
CA SER A 98 -26.00 -14.86 -15.62
C SER A 98 -25.45 -14.31 -14.30
N LYS A 99 -25.03 -13.04 -14.33
CA LYS A 99 -24.58 -12.34 -13.12
C LYS A 99 -25.72 -12.23 -12.09
N GLU A 100 -26.93 -11.93 -12.55
CA GLU A 100 -28.11 -11.84 -11.68
C GLU A 100 -28.44 -13.17 -11.00
N GLU A 101 -28.34 -14.29 -11.73
CA GLU A 101 -28.60 -15.63 -11.19
C GLU A 101 -27.58 -16.02 -10.10
N PHE A 102 -26.32 -15.64 -10.30
CA PHE A 102 -25.27 -15.87 -9.31
C PHE A 102 -25.48 -15.01 -8.05
N GLU A 103 -25.82 -13.73 -8.21
CA GLU A 103 -26.12 -12.82 -7.10
C GLU A 103 -27.31 -13.30 -6.27
N GLN A 104 -28.38 -13.77 -6.91
CA GLN A 104 -29.54 -14.32 -6.22
C GLN A 104 -29.18 -15.59 -5.44
N LYS A 105 -28.45 -16.53 -6.05
CA LYS A 105 -27.99 -17.74 -5.34
C LYS A 105 -27.11 -17.42 -4.15
N MET A 106 -26.23 -16.42 -4.27
CA MET A 106 -25.37 -16.00 -3.17
C MET A 106 -26.17 -15.36 -2.03
N MET A 107 -27.17 -14.53 -2.33
CA MET A 107 -28.08 -13.99 -1.30
C MET A 107 -28.87 -15.10 -0.60
N GLU A 108 -29.37 -16.09 -1.34
CA GLU A 108 -30.12 -17.21 -0.79
C GLU A 108 -29.25 -18.05 0.15
N LEU A 109 -28.02 -18.38 -0.25
CA LEU A 109 -27.04 -19.10 0.57
C LEU A 109 -26.68 -18.35 1.86
N MET A 110 -26.46 -17.03 1.75
CA MET A 110 -26.15 -16.18 2.90
C MET A 110 -27.35 -16.08 3.86
N SER A 111 -28.57 -16.01 3.33
CA SER A 111 -29.80 -15.98 4.14
C SER A 111 -30.00 -17.30 4.90
N GLY A 112 -29.73 -18.44 4.27
CA GLY A 112 -29.80 -19.76 4.90
C GLY A 112 -28.73 -19.98 5.98
N PHE A 113 -27.54 -19.42 5.80
CA PHE A 113 -26.48 -19.50 6.82
C PHE A 113 -26.79 -18.64 8.06
N LEU A 114 -27.36 -17.45 7.85
CA LEU A 114 -27.78 -16.56 8.94
C LEU A 114 -29.00 -17.08 9.69
N SER A 115 -29.91 -17.80 9.02
CA SER A 115 -31.05 -18.42 9.70
C SER A 115 -30.69 -19.66 10.53
N GLN A 116 -29.56 -20.32 10.23
CA GLN A 116 -29.06 -21.47 11.00
C GLN A 116 -28.20 -21.09 12.22
N THR A 117 -27.69 -19.87 12.28
CA THR A 117 -26.83 -19.39 13.38
C THR A 117 -27.62 -18.77 14.55
N LEU A 118 -28.96 -18.80 14.48
CA LEU A 118 -29.88 -18.27 15.49
C LEU A 118 -30.68 -19.36 16.25
N THR A 119 -30.26 -20.61 16.19
CA THR A 119 -30.77 -21.74 17.00
C THR A 119 -29.65 -22.36 17.80
#